data_AF-A0A0G3H0G1-F1
#
_entry.id   AF-A0A0G3H0G1-F1
#
_cell.length_a   1.000
_cell.length_b   1.000
_cell.length_c   1.000
_cell.angle_alpha   90.00
_cell.angle_beta   90.00
_cell.angle_gamma   90.00
#
_symmetry.space_group_name_H-M   'P 1'
#
loop_
_entity.id
_entity.type
_entity.pdbx_description
1 polymer ?
#
loop_
_entity_poly.entity_id
_entity_poly.type
_entity_poly.pdbx_seq_one_letter_code
_entity_poly.pdbx_strand_id
1 'polypeptide(L)'
;MSNKDHFQANASATEKMAKEITEVVLAVAYPSTVEQLWELTQRVFPIIRKYRRVFYDNAVTEMLNALSTQGLEISPAAPRAYSPHATWKMIARLLGWDTTQYPLDAPIEAYADDFRTAIDENVVKPNPTALDHEKLARRVVGAARRHAASAGRDVVVDSARFSEIRDVDTEEVLRPSDFEYPTPDDFVESPDGESGIVVGWARVLTGEENCPFCAMLASRGPVYEEKTALNAASRDGRRYHDNCDCTAVMVVKGKPWDGQEQYEALQDLWYSADFQPTDEEIYNGLLSTQERFYHRYRREQQIPPHPGITLDQNEKGSAVVIPPDVLAEVDDGGDRSWLANMSADIGAHQPESHEWKTFIRLAQNGHYVHLRKVSDLTSPDVWLDGVLTECKAPKGGSKNTIANNFKEAKNNFGSFEGYNGVKQIVLDCNRCPIDSEQIVKDIQRTFANPRYVSLDQVIILLKNGSEEVLSR
;
A
#
# COMPACT_ATOMS: atom_id res chain seq x y z
N MET A 1 -8.91 -35.07 17.55
CA MET A 1 -8.66 -33.93 18.47
C MET A 1 -9.96 -33.13 18.54
N SER A 2 -10.50 -32.86 19.72
CA SER A 2 -11.70 -31.98 19.81
C SER A 2 -11.31 -30.52 19.53
N ASN A 3 -12.25 -29.67 19.10
CA ASN A 3 -11.97 -28.22 18.94
C ASN A 3 -11.38 -27.61 20.22
N LYS A 4 -11.82 -28.09 21.39
CA LYS A 4 -11.29 -27.68 22.69
C LYS A 4 -9.81 -28.01 22.84
N ASP A 5 -9.38 -29.18 22.39
CA ASP A 5 -7.98 -29.62 22.42
C ASP A 5 -7.13 -28.81 21.43
N HIS A 6 -7.66 -28.46 20.25
CA HIS A 6 -6.99 -27.57 19.29
C HIS A 6 -6.71 -26.19 19.90
N PHE A 7 -7.72 -25.55 20.49
CA PHE A 7 -7.55 -24.25 21.13
C PHE A 7 -6.57 -24.30 22.29
N GLN A 8 -6.59 -25.37 23.09
CA GLN A 8 -5.63 -25.58 24.17
C GLN A 8 -4.19 -25.79 23.65
N ALA A 9 -4.02 -26.56 22.57
CA ALA A 9 -2.72 -26.77 21.94
C ALA A 9 -2.14 -25.45 21.40
N ASN A 10 -2.95 -24.63 20.73
CA ASN A 10 -2.54 -23.30 20.25
C ASN A 10 -2.25 -22.32 21.39
N ALA A 11 -3.02 -22.37 22.48
CA ALA A 11 -2.75 -21.56 23.67
C ALA A 11 -1.40 -21.96 24.30
N SER A 12 -1.16 -23.25 24.50
CA SER A 12 0.11 -23.76 25.03
C SER A 12 1.30 -23.40 24.12
N ALA A 13 1.13 -23.52 22.80
CA ALA A 13 2.14 -23.12 21.83
C ALA A 13 2.43 -21.61 21.91
N THR A 14 1.39 -20.78 22.07
CA THR A 14 1.52 -19.33 22.24
C THR A 14 2.30 -18.98 23.50
N GLU A 15 2.01 -19.63 24.63
CA GLU A 15 2.71 -19.38 25.90
C GLU A 15 4.19 -19.76 25.84
N LYS A 16 4.50 -20.93 25.29
CA LYS A 16 5.90 -21.39 25.14
C LYS A 16 6.68 -20.48 24.18
N MET A 17 6.07 -20.09 23.06
CA MET A 17 6.68 -19.15 22.12
C MET A 17 6.91 -17.78 22.77
N ALA A 18 5.93 -17.28 23.53
CA ALA A 18 6.05 -16.01 24.23
C ALA A 18 7.24 -16.03 25.20
N LYS A 19 7.41 -17.12 25.95
CA LYS A 19 8.56 -17.31 26.83
C LYS A 19 9.88 -17.32 26.07
N GLU A 20 10.01 -18.16 25.04
CA GLU A 20 11.24 -18.27 24.23
C GLU A 20 11.63 -16.92 23.57
N ILE A 21 10.66 -16.22 22.99
CA ILE A 21 10.90 -14.91 22.36
C ILE A 21 11.28 -13.86 23.41
N THR A 22 10.61 -13.85 24.56
CA THR A 22 10.94 -12.89 25.63
C THR A 22 12.35 -13.12 26.16
N GLU A 23 12.75 -14.37 26.40
CA GLU A 23 14.12 -14.72 26.82
C GLU A 23 15.15 -14.26 25.79
N VAL A 24 14.89 -14.47 24.49
CA VAL A 24 15.79 -14.02 23.42
C VAL A 24 15.89 -12.49 23.33
N VAL A 25 14.75 -11.79 23.37
CA VAL A 25 14.73 -10.32 23.24
C VAL A 25 15.43 -9.65 24.42
N LEU A 26 15.24 -10.16 25.64
CA LEU A 26 15.87 -9.62 26.85
C LEU A 26 17.36 -10.00 26.99
N ALA A 27 17.82 -11.04 26.30
CA ALA A 27 19.21 -11.49 26.35
C ALA A 27 20.14 -10.76 25.35
N VAL A 28 19.60 -10.00 24.41
CA VAL A 28 20.38 -9.20 23.44
C VAL A 28 20.32 -7.72 23.76
N ALA A 29 21.27 -6.94 23.25
CA ALA A 29 21.22 -5.49 23.34
C ALA A 29 19.95 -4.94 22.67
N TYR A 30 19.47 -3.77 23.12
CA TYR A 30 18.34 -3.11 22.46
C TYR A 30 18.75 -2.80 21.01
N PRO A 31 17.97 -3.26 19.99
CA PRO A 31 18.34 -3.05 18.60
C PRO A 31 18.21 -1.58 18.24
N SER A 32 19.36 -0.90 18.26
CA SER A 32 19.56 0.48 17.84
C SER A 32 20.27 0.58 16.49
N THR A 33 20.70 -0.56 15.94
CA THR A 33 21.28 -0.70 14.61
C THR A 33 20.62 -1.87 13.86
N VAL A 34 20.60 -1.83 12.53
CA VAL A 34 20.41 -2.88 11.53
C VAL A 34 21.20 -4.13 11.86
N GLU A 35 22.46 -4.05 12.27
CA GLU A 35 23.22 -5.26 12.67
C GLU A 35 22.64 -5.88 13.94
N GLN A 36 22.31 -5.07 14.94
CA GLN A 36 21.67 -5.55 16.18
C GLN A 36 20.25 -6.08 15.91
N LEU A 37 19.52 -5.43 14.99
CA LEU A 37 18.20 -5.85 14.54
C LEU A 37 18.28 -7.15 13.72
N TRP A 38 19.31 -7.31 12.89
CA TRP A 38 19.60 -8.53 12.15
C TRP A 38 20.01 -9.66 13.08
N GLU A 39 20.84 -9.39 14.09
CA GLU A 39 21.17 -10.34 15.15
C GLU A 39 19.90 -10.80 15.89
N LEU A 40 19.06 -9.86 16.31
CA LEU A 40 17.79 -10.18 16.95
C LEU A 40 16.87 -10.98 16.01
N THR A 41 16.82 -10.63 14.72
CA THR A 41 16.09 -11.37 13.70
C THR A 41 16.57 -12.81 13.59
N GLN A 42 17.88 -13.04 13.51
CA GLN A 42 18.46 -14.38 13.41
C GLN A 42 18.11 -15.25 14.62
N ARG A 43 17.91 -14.66 15.80
CA ARG A 43 17.50 -15.39 17.00
C ARG A 43 15.99 -15.60 17.09
N VAL A 44 15.17 -14.63 16.67
CA VAL A 44 13.70 -14.71 16.73
C VAL A 44 13.11 -15.53 15.58
N PHE A 45 13.69 -15.46 14.38
CA PHE A 45 13.19 -16.13 13.18
C PHE A 45 13.04 -17.66 13.35
N PRO A 46 14.04 -18.40 13.88
CA PRO A 46 13.92 -19.85 14.10
C PRO A 46 12.78 -20.21 15.06
N ILE A 47 12.54 -19.37 16.07
CA ILE A 47 11.44 -19.54 17.02
C ILE A 47 10.10 -19.38 16.29
N ILE A 48 9.91 -18.28 15.54
CA ILE A 48 8.68 -18.07 14.77
C ILE A 48 8.46 -19.22 13.77
N ARG A 49 9.51 -19.65 13.06
CA ARG A 49 9.42 -20.76 12.10
C ARG A 49 9.04 -22.08 12.77
N LYS A 50 9.63 -22.40 13.93
CA LYS A 50 9.25 -23.56 14.76
C LYS A 50 7.78 -23.51 15.14
N TYR A 51 7.29 -22.37 15.63
CA TYR A 51 5.89 -22.26 16.05
C TYR A 51 4.91 -22.15 14.88
N ARG A 52 5.28 -21.55 13.74
CA ARG A 52 4.51 -21.65 12.49
C ARG A 52 4.24 -23.12 12.13
N ARG A 53 5.25 -23.99 12.29
CA ARG A 53 5.07 -25.43 12.06
C ARG A 53 4.09 -26.07 13.05
N VAL A 54 4.17 -25.71 14.33
CA VAL A 54 3.21 -26.19 15.35
C VAL A 54 1.78 -25.75 15.04
N PHE A 55 1.56 -24.48 14.70
CA PHE A 55 0.23 -23.96 14.33
C PHE A 55 -0.31 -24.60 13.05
N TYR A 56 0.56 -24.84 12.08
CA TYR A 56 0.25 -25.61 10.88
C TYR A 56 -0.20 -27.04 11.24
N ASP A 57 0.61 -27.78 12.01
CA ASP A 57 0.32 -29.18 12.35
C ASP A 57 -0.97 -29.29 13.20
N ASN A 58 -1.23 -28.34 14.09
CA ASN A 58 -2.46 -28.27 14.87
C ASN A 58 -3.71 -28.04 13.99
N ALA A 59 -3.61 -27.15 12.99
CA ALA A 59 -4.70 -26.86 12.05
C ALA A 59 -4.94 -28.04 11.10
N VAL A 60 -3.87 -28.67 10.61
CA VAL A 60 -3.94 -29.91 9.81
C VAL A 60 -4.63 -31.01 10.62
N THR A 61 -4.22 -31.21 11.87
CA THR A 61 -4.82 -32.23 12.73
C THR A 61 -6.31 -31.97 12.96
N GLU A 62 -6.71 -30.72 13.23
CA GLU A 62 -8.12 -30.36 13.37
C GLU A 62 -8.90 -30.60 12.09
N MET A 63 -8.41 -30.11 10.95
CA MET A 63 -9.02 -30.27 9.63
C MET A 63 -9.18 -31.74 9.24
N LEU A 64 -8.14 -32.56 9.37
CA LEU A 64 -8.19 -33.98 9.06
C LEU A 64 -9.17 -34.74 9.97
N ASN A 65 -9.21 -34.41 11.26
CA ASN A 65 -10.21 -35.01 12.16
C ASN A 65 -11.64 -34.60 11.76
N ALA A 66 -11.86 -33.34 11.41
CA ALA A 66 -13.17 -32.85 10.99
C ALA A 66 -13.64 -33.58 9.72
N LEU A 67 -12.77 -33.71 8.72
CA LEU A 67 -13.07 -34.42 7.46
C LEU A 67 -13.26 -35.92 7.68
N SER A 68 -12.43 -36.55 8.51
CA SER A 68 -12.55 -37.98 8.82
C SER A 68 -13.90 -38.33 9.48
N THR A 69 -14.49 -37.43 10.28
CA THR A 69 -15.85 -37.67 10.82
C THR A 69 -16.95 -37.65 9.75
N GLN A 70 -16.64 -37.14 8.56
CA GLN A 70 -17.51 -37.15 7.38
C GLN A 70 -17.11 -38.22 6.36
N GLY A 71 -16.17 -39.13 6.68
CA GLY A 71 -15.67 -40.12 5.72
C GLY A 71 -14.79 -39.53 4.61
N LEU A 72 -14.22 -38.35 4.83
CA LEU A 72 -13.41 -37.65 3.84
C LEU A 72 -11.92 -37.64 4.24
N GLU A 73 -11.06 -37.86 3.26
CA GLU A 73 -9.60 -37.74 3.34
C GLU A 73 -9.13 -36.57 2.47
N ILE A 74 -8.13 -35.82 2.91
CA ILE A 74 -7.50 -34.75 2.11
C ILE A 74 -6.00 -34.79 2.35
N SER A 75 -5.22 -34.53 1.30
CA SER A 75 -3.78 -34.27 1.46
C SER A 75 -3.57 -32.79 1.78
N PRO A 76 -3.10 -32.40 2.98
CA PRO A 76 -2.96 -30.99 3.32
C PRO A 76 -1.97 -30.25 2.42
N ALA A 77 -2.30 -29.02 2.05
CA ALA A 77 -1.42 -28.15 1.28
C ALA A 77 -0.11 -27.86 2.04
N ALA A 78 1.00 -27.74 1.30
CA ALA A 78 2.30 -27.47 1.90
C ALA A 78 2.33 -26.10 2.64
N PRO A 79 3.08 -25.98 3.75
CA PRO A 79 3.17 -24.71 4.46
C PRO A 79 3.85 -23.64 3.59
N ARG A 80 3.24 -22.46 3.51
CA ARG A 80 3.84 -21.29 2.84
C ARG A 80 5.21 -20.94 3.43
N ALA A 81 6.14 -20.56 2.56
CA ALA A 81 7.49 -20.16 2.93
C ALA A 81 7.46 -18.97 3.90
N TYR A 82 8.44 -18.94 4.82
CA TYR A 82 8.61 -17.85 5.77
C TYR A 82 10.08 -17.48 5.84
N SER A 83 10.40 -16.24 5.47
CA SER A 83 11.78 -15.75 5.36
C SER A 83 12.24 -14.98 6.60
N PRO A 84 13.55 -14.91 6.86
CA PRO A 84 14.11 -14.02 7.87
C PRO A 84 13.74 -12.56 7.62
N HIS A 85 13.73 -12.11 6.35
CA HIS A 85 13.23 -10.79 5.97
C HIS A 85 11.84 -10.45 6.53
N ALA A 86 10.88 -11.39 6.53
CA ALA A 86 9.55 -11.14 7.12
C ALA A 86 9.62 -10.89 8.64
N THR A 87 10.53 -11.58 9.34
CA THR A 87 10.77 -11.38 10.78
C THR A 87 11.47 -10.05 11.02
N TRP A 88 12.43 -9.71 10.17
CA TRP A 88 13.15 -8.45 10.25
C TRP A 88 12.22 -7.26 10.02
N LYS A 89 11.40 -7.26 8.96
CA LYS A 89 10.36 -6.24 8.72
C LYS A 89 9.37 -6.12 9.88
N MET A 90 8.97 -7.26 10.46
CA MET A 90 8.08 -7.28 11.61
C MET A 90 8.70 -6.54 12.81
N ILE A 91 9.95 -6.87 13.18
CA ILE A 91 10.62 -6.26 14.35
C ILE A 91 10.93 -4.79 14.07
N ALA A 92 11.41 -4.49 12.88
CA ALA A 92 11.76 -3.15 12.47
C ALA A 92 10.54 -2.21 12.49
N ARG A 93 9.37 -2.63 12.00
CA ARG A 93 8.11 -1.88 12.16
C ARG A 93 7.75 -1.59 13.62
N LEU A 94 8.04 -2.52 14.54
CA LEU A 94 7.79 -2.32 15.97
C LEU A 94 8.74 -1.30 16.61
N LEU A 95 9.94 -1.15 16.05
CA LEU A 95 10.94 -0.15 16.40
C LEU A 95 10.66 1.21 15.73
N GLY A 96 9.62 1.29 14.89
CA GLY A 96 9.22 2.51 14.21
C GLY A 96 9.79 2.67 12.81
N TRP A 97 10.38 1.61 12.23
CA TRP A 97 10.78 1.64 10.83
C TRP A 97 9.55 1.60 9.92
N ASP A 98 9.43 2.63 9.09
CA ASP A 98 8.43 2.70 8.05
C ASP A 98 8.98 2.12 6.75
N THR A 99 8.49 0.93 6.40
CA THR A 99 8.84 0.23 5.14
C THR A 99 8.36 0.96 3.89
N THR A 100 7.48 1.97 4.03
CA THR A 100 7.04 2.83 2.93
C THR A 100 7.95 4.05 2.76
N GLN A 101 8.57 4.52 3.86
CA GLN A 101 9.49 5.66 3.87
C GLN A 101 10.92 5.27 3.42
N TYR A 102 11.36 4.05 3.75
CA TYR A 102 12.64 3.50 3.33
C TYR A 102 12.43 2.08 2.83
N PRO A 103 11.88 1.89 1.62
CA PRO A 103 11.76 0.57 1.04
C PRO A 103 13.15 -0.03 0.88
N LEU A 104 13.29 -1.31 1.19
CA LEU A 104 14.46 -2.03 0.76
C LEU A 104 14.21 -2.52 -0.66
N ASP A 105 15.06 -2.09 -1.57
CA ASP A 105 15.17 -2.63 -2.93
C ASP A 105 15.63 -4.09 -2.95
N ALA A 106 15.83 -4.75 -1.80
CA ALA A 106 16.16 -6.16 -1.64
C ALA A 106 15.83 -6.75 -0.25
N PRO A 107 15.69 -8.09 -0.13
CA PRO A 107 15.77 -8.75 1.16
C PRO A 107 17.03 -8.31 1.91
N ILE A 108 16.92 -8.16 3.23
CA ILE A 108 18.03 -7.64 4.04
C ILE A 108 19.28 -8.54 3.94
N GLU A 109 19.05 -9.81 3.60
CA GLU A 109 20.02 -10.84 3.32
C GLU A 109 20.92 -10.52 2.11
N ALA A 110 20.41 -9.78 1.12
CA ALA A 110 21.10 -9.51 -0.14
C ALA A 110 22.07 -8.32 -0.10
N TYR A 111 21.98 -7.47 0.94
CA TYR A 111 22.85 -6.32 1.08
C TYR A 111 24.23 -6.69 1.63
N ALA A 112 25.27 -6.09 1.04
CA ALA A 112 26.63 -6.15 1.56
C ALA A 112 26.74 -5.37 2.89
N ASP A 113 27.76 -5.70 3.70
CA ASP A 113 27.89 -5.18 5.06
C ASP A 113 28.05 -3.65 5.11
N ASP A 114 28.68 -3.06 4.09
CA ASP A 114 28.78 -1.60 3.92
C ASP A 114 27.43 -0.92 3.65
N PHE A 115 26.55 -1.57 2.88
CA PHE A 115 25.18 -1.08 2.67
C PHE A 115 24.32 -1.22 3.93
N ARG A 116 24.54 -2.27 4.73
CA ARG A 116 23.87 -2.42 6.04
C ARG A 116 24.23 -1.30 6.99
N THR A 117 25.51 -0.90 7.01
CA THR A 117 25.99 0.29 7.74
C THR A 117 25.34 1.59 7.24
N ALA A 118 25.06 1.70 5.93
CA ALA A 118 24.37 2.88 5.37
C ALA A 118 22.85 2.91 5.68
N ILE A 119 22.18 1.74 5.73
CA ILE A 119 20.81 1.62 6.26
C ILE A 119 20.80 2.03 7.74
N ASP A 120 21.83 1.64 8.49
CA ASP A 120 22.01 1.91 9.91
C ASP A 120 21.89 3.38 10.28
N GLU A 121 22.66 4.22 9.59
CA GLU A 121 22.73 5.66 9.84
C GLU A 121 21.43 6.40 9.48
N ASN A 122 20.60 5.81 8.61
CA ASN A 122 19.46 6.46 7.97
C ASN A 122 18.08 5.90 8.38
N VAL A 123 18.01 4.67 8.90
CA VAL A 123 16.75 3.92 9.01
C VAL A 123 16.43 3.46 10.44
N VAL A 124 17.44 3.10 11.24
CA VAL A 124 17.25 2.69 12.65
C VAL A 124 17.73 3.81 13.56
N LYS A 125 16.98 4.91 13.64
CA LYS A 125 17.24 5.94 14.66
C LYS A 125 16.49 5.56 15.93
N PRO A 126 17.16 5.15 17.03
CA PRO A 126 16.47 4.91 18.28
C PRO A 126 15.77 6.19 18.72
N ASN A 127 14.46 6.14 18.91
CA ASN A 127 13.74 7.25 19.52
C ASN A 127 14.28 7.40 20.95
N PRO A 128 14.90 8.55 21.31
CA PRO A 128 15.54 8.74 22.62
C PRO A 128 14.53 8.74 23.79
N THR A 129 13.23 8.64 23.50
CA THR A 129 12.15 8.49 24.47
C THR A 129 11.37 7.17 24.31
N ALA A 130 11.76 6.16 25.09
CA ALA A 130 10.88 5.19 25.77
C ALA A 130 10.21 4.01 24.99
N LEU A 131 11.02 3.11 24.42
CA LEU A 131 10.69 1.68 24.55
C LEU A 131 11.73 0.98 25.42
N ASP A 132 11.31 0.62 26.63
CA ASP A 132 11.98 -0.38 27.45
C ASP A 132 11.98 -1.73 26.69
N HIS A 133 13.08 -2.49 26.82
CA HIS A 133 13.24 -3.86 26.35
C HIS A 133 12.05 -4.76 26.66
N GLU A 134 11.44 -4.64 27.84
CA GLU A 134 10.24 -5.42 28.21
C GLU A 134 9.03 -5.07 27.33
N LYS A 135 8.90 -3.80 26.97
CA LYS A 135 7.83 -3.32 26.07
C LYS A 135 8.08 -3.78 24.64
N LEU A 136 9.34 -3.81 24.20
CA LEU A 136 9.73 -4.38 22.91
C LEU A 136 9.42 -5.89 22.87
N ALA A 137 9.84 -6.65 23.89
CA ALA A 137 9.59 -8.08 24.00
C ALA A 137 8.09 -8.40 23.88
N ARG A 138 7.22 -7.70 24.64
CA ARG A 138 5.76 -7.86 24.54
C ARG A 138 5.21 -7.60 23.14
N ARG A 139 5.70 -6.57 22.45
CA ARG A 139 5.29 -6.25 21.08
C ARG A 139 5.75 -7.30 20.07
N VAL A 140 7.00 -7.76 20.19
CA VAL A 140 7.55 -8.82 19.33
C VAL A 140 6.75 -10.11 19.53
N VAL A 141 6.43 -10.48 20.77
CA VAL A 141 5.55 -11.64 21.07
C VAL A 141 4.17 -11.49 20.41
N GLY A 142 3.53 -10.33 20.54
CA GLY A 142 2.20 -10.08 19.94
C GLY A 142 2.20 -10.13 18.41
N ALA A 143 3.26 -9.63 17.77
CA ALA A 143 3.44 -9.73 16.33
C ALA A 143 3.78 -11.17 15.89
N ALA A 144 4.75 -11.81 16.54
CA ALA A 144 5.16 -13.19 16.28
C ALA A 144 3.99 -14.16 16.39
N ARG A 145 3.06 -13.96 17.34
CA ARG A 145 1.83 -14.75 17.45
C ARG A 145 0.97 -14.68 16.19
N ARG A 146 0.82 -13.49 15.60
CA ARG A 146 0.03 -13.32 14.36
C ARG A 146 0.69 -14.01 13.18
N HIS A 147 2.02 -13.91 13.07
CA HIS A 147 2.82 -14.59 12.05
C HIS A 147 2.82 -16.12 12.25
N ALA A 148 2.90 -16.63 13.48
CA ALA A 148 2.82 -18.05 13.78
C ALA A 148 1.44 -18.62 13.42
N ALA A 149 0.38 -17.95 13.88
CA ALA A 149 -1.00 -18.37 13.64
C ALA A 149 -1.45 -18.25 12.17
N SER A 150 -0.76 -17.45 11.34
CA SER A 150 -1.10 -17.39 9.91
C SER A 150 -0.93 -18.75 9.25
N ALA A 151 0.13 -19.51 9.58
CA ALA A 151 0.41 -20.80 8.95
C ALA A 151 -0.74 -21.80 9.10
N GLY A 152 -1.45 -21.78 10.24
CA GLY A 152 -2.63 -22.61 10.46
C GLY A 152 -3.85 -22.17 9.63
N ARG A 153 -4.05 -20.86 9.43
CA ARG A 153 -5.10 -20.36 8.52
C ARG A 153 -4.77 -20.64 7.06
N ASP A 154 -3.53 -20.39 6.69
CA ASP A 154 -3.01 -20.55 5.34
C ASP A 154 -3.19 -22.01 4.87
N VAL A 155 -2.85 -23.01 5.70
CA VAL A 155 -3.04 -24.42 5.31
C VAL A 155 -4.50 -24.82 5.12
N VAL A 156 -5.42 -24.34 5.96
CA VAL A 156 -6.85 -24.66 5.80
C VAL A 156 -7.39 -24.06 4.51
N VAL A 157 -7.05 -22.79 4.24
CA VAL A 157 -7.46 -22.08 3.02
C VAL A 157 -6.84 -22.73 1.78
N ASP A 158 -5.54 -23.01 1.81
CA ASP A 158 -4.82 -23.58 0.66
C ASP A 158 -5.26 -25.03 0.42
N SER A 159 -5.52 -25.83 1.46
CA SER A 159 -6.01 -27.21 1.29
C SER A 159 -7.42 -27.23 0.72
N ALA A 160 -8.32 -26.37 1.23
CA ALA A 160 -9.68 -26.28 0.71
C ALA A 160 -9.73 -25.86 -0.77
N ARG A 161 -8.73 -25.11 -1.23
CA ARG A 161 -8.67 -24.58 -2.60
C ARG A 161 -7.92 -25.46 -3.58
N PHE A 162 -6.90 -26.20 -3.14
CA PHE A 162 -5.96 -26.85 -4.05
C PHE A 162 -5.85 -28.35 -3.86
N SER A 163 -6.24 -28.87 -2.70
CA SER A 163 -6.06 -30.29 -2.41
C SER A 163 -7.22 -31.10 -2.90
N GLU A 164 -6.91 -32.28 -3.44
CA GLU A 164 -7.91 -33.28 -3.77
C GLU A 164 -8.44 -33.91 -2.48
N ILE A 165 -9.77 -34.06 -2.41
CA ILE A 165 -10.48 -34.76 -1.36
C ILE A 165 -10.80 -36.15 -1.88
N ARG A 166 -10.65 -37.17 -1.04
CA ARG A 166 -11.08 -38.53 -1.34
C ARG A 166 -12.20 -38.90 -0.37
N ASP A 167 -13.33 -39.33 -0.91
CA ASP A 167 -14.38 -39.97 -0.12
C ASP A 167 -13.97 -41.44 0.12
N VAL A 168 -13.90 -41.83 1.39
CA VAL A 168 -13.35 -43.13 1.81
C VAL A 168 -14.32 -44.26 1.51
N ASP A 169 -15.62 -43.99 1.54
CA ASP A 169 -16.66 -45.01 1.34
C ASP A 169 -16.85 -45.31 -0.15
N THR A 170 -16.77 -44.29 -0.99
CA THR A 170 -16.97 -44.40 -2.46
C THR A 170 -15.66 -44.51 -3.25
N GLU A 171 -14.52 -44.24 -2.62
CA GLU A 171 -13.21 -44.06 -3.24
C GLU A 171 -13.14 -42.91 -4.27
N GLU A 172 -14.17 -42.09 -4.37
CA GLU A 172 -14.25 -40.97 -5.30
C GLU A 172 -13.25 -39.87 -4.91
N VAL A 173 -12.53 -39.36 -5.90
CA VAL A 173 -11.62 -38.22 -5.73
C VAL A 173 -12.35 -36.96 -6.20
N LEU A 174 -12.69 -36.09 -5.27
CA LEU A 174 -13.28 -34.78 -5.48
C LEU A 174 -12.18 -33.72 -5.50
N ARG A 175 -11.97 -33.11 -6.65
CA ARG A 175 -11.04 -31.98 -6.81
C ARG A 175 -11.81 -30.67 -6.67
N PRO A 176 -11.16 -29.59 -6.20
CA PRO A 176 -11.73 -28.25 -6.28
C PRO A 176 -12.19 -27.87 -7.69
N SER A 177 -11.56 -28.43 -8.74
CA SER A 177 -11.97 -28.29 -10.14
C SER A 177 -13.15 -29.17 -10.56
N ASP A 178 -13.43 -30.25 -9.82
CA ASP A 178 -14.62 -31.10 -10.06
C ASP A 178 -15.89 -30.45 -9.48
N PHE A 179 -15.73 -29.50 -8.55
CA PHE A 179 -16.77 -28.52 -8.26
C PHE A 179 -16.80 -27.53 -9.43
N GLU A 180 -17.63 -27.81 -10.44
CA GLU A 180 -18.03 -26.77 -11.38
C GLU A 180 -18.57 -25.59 -10.55
N TYR A 181 -17.94 -24.42 -10.72
CA TYR A 181 -18.65 -23.18 -10.42
C TYR A 181 -19.96 -23.29 -11.18
N PRO A 182 -21.11 -23.22 -10.50
CA PRO A 182 -22.35 -23.65 -11.10
C PRO A 182 -22.54 -22.88 -12.41
N THR A 183 -22.59 -23.62 -13.50
CA THR A 183 -22.69 -23.02 -14.83
C THR A 183 -24.10 -22.47 -14.97
N PRO A 184 -24.33 -21.48 -15.84
CA PRO A 184 -25.68 -20.97 -16.11
C PRO A 184 -26.72 -22.08 -16.37
N ASP A 185 -26.28 -23.25 -16.84
CA ASP A 185 -27.11 -24.41 -17.20
C ASP A 185 -27.38 -25.38 -16.01
N ASP A 186 -26.59 -25.38 -14.93
CA ASP A 186 -26.72 -26.27 -13.74
C ASP A 186 -27.87 -25.90 -12.78
N PHE A 187 -28.83 -25.15 -13.31
CA PHE A 187 -29.53 -24.16 -12.55
C PHE A 187 -31.00 -24.18 -12.98
N VAL A 188 -31.77 -25.10 -12.38
CA VAL A 188 -33.18 -25.37 -12.71
C VAL A 188 -34.00 -24.08 -12.85
N GLU A 189 -34.64 -23.91 -14.02
CA GLU A 189 -35.56 -22.81 -14.30
C GLU A 189 -36.75 -22.82 -13.31
N SER A 190 -37.16 -21.63 -12.87
CA SER A 190 -38.42 -21.46 -12.15
C SER A 190 -39.59 -21.85 -13.09
N PRO A 191 -40.64 -22.53 -12.58
CA PRO A 191 -41.79 -22.92 -13.40
C PRO A 191 -42.57 -21.71 -13.98
N ASP A 192 -42.26 -20.50 -13.53
CA ASP A 192 -43.12 -19.33 -13.68
C ASP A 192 -42.48 -18.23 -14.58
N GLY A 193 -41.22 -18.39 -14.98
CA GLY A 193 -40.54 -17.54 -15.99
C GLY A 193 -40.33 -16.05 -15.66
N GLU A 194 -40.92 -15.49 -14.59
CA GLU A 194 -40.93 -14.02 -14.38
C GLU A 194 -40.05 -13.52 -13.21
N SER A 195 -39.76 -14.34 -12.20
CA SER A 195 -38.92 -13.95 -11.05
C SER A 195 -37.70 -14.87 -10.91
N GLY A 196 -36.58 -14.46 -11.49
CA GLY A 196 -35.30 -15.17 -11.34
C GLY A 196 -34.84 -15.24 -9.88
N ILE A 197 -33.90 -16.14 -9.58
CA ILE A 197 -33.33 -16.31 -8.24
C ILE A 197 -32.36 -15.17 -7.95
N VAL A 198 -32.59 -14.39 -6.89
CA VAL A 198 -31.64 -13.37 -6.43
C VAL A 198 -30.41 -14.08 -5.86
N VAL A 199 -29.25 -13.88 -6.49
CA VAL A 199 -27.97 -14.47 -6.06
C VAL A 199 -27.43 -13.71 -4.84
N GLY A 200 -27.59 -12.40 -4.86
CA GLY A 200 -27.14 -11.48 -3.83
C GLY A 200 -26.94 -10.09 -4.39
N TRP A 201 -26.21 -9.25 -3.66
CA TRP A 201 -25.86 -7.90 -4.08
C TRP A 201 -24.38 -7.83 -4.39
N ALA A 202 -24.02 -7.13 -5.47
CA ALA A 202 -22.65 -6.85 -5.86
C ALA A 202 -22.35 -5.36 -5.71
N ARG A 203 -21.07 -5.03 -5.51
CA ARG A 203 -20.58 -3.64 -5.52
C ARG A 203 -20.12 -3.27 -6.92
N VAL A 204 -20.53 -2.11 -7.38
CA VAL A 204 -20.18 -1.56 -8.69
C VAL A 204 -19.48 -0.24 -8.48
N LEU A 205 -18.32 -0.06 -9.11
CA LEU A 205 -17.59 1.19 -9.08
C LEU A 205 -18.28 2.17 -10.04
N THR A 206 -18.61 3.39 -9.59
CA THR A 206 -19.40 4.33 -10.45
C THR A 206 -18.79 5.71 -10.67
N GLY A 207 -17.62 6.02 -10.11
CA GLY A 207 -16.93 7.27 -10.43
C GLY A 207 -15.65 7.07 -11.24
N GLU A 208 -15.08 8.21 -11.64
CA GLU A 208 -13.87 8.30 -12.45
C GLU A 208 -12.60 7.89 -11.68
N GLU A 209 -12.61 7.98 -10.34
CA GLU A 209 -11.50 7.57 -9.47
C GLU A 209 -11.96 6.62 -8.36
N ASN A 210 -11.66 5.34 -8.53
CA ASN A 210 -12.09 4.31 -7.59
C ASN A 210 -10.93 3.91 -6.68
N CYS A 211 -11.13 3.96 -5.36
CA CYS A 211 -10.06 3.59 -4.45
C CYS A 211 -9.86 2.05 -4.43
N PRO A 212 -8.64 1.54 -4.11
CA PRO A 212 -8.38 0.10 -4.10
C PRO A 212 -9.22 -0.69 -3.09
N PHE A 213 -9.73 -0.03 -2.05
CA PHE A 213 -10.65 -0.66 -1.11
C PHE A 213 -12.02 -0.89 -1.75
N CYS A 214 -12.56 0.08 -2.50
CA CYS A 214 -13.78 -0.11 -3.29
C CYS A 214 -13.61 -1.22 -4.32
N ALA A 215 -12.48 -1.20 -5.04
CA ALA A 215 -12.15 -2.20 -6.04
C ALA A 215 -12.06 -3.61 -5.45
N MET A 216 -11.51 -3.74 -4.25
CA MET A 216 -11.48 -5.01 -3.52
C MET A 216 -12.89 -5.47 -3.12
N LEU A 217 -13.80 -4.56 -2.77
CA LEU A 217 -15.16 -4.94 -2.44
C LEU A 217 -15.94 -5.33 -3.71
N ALA A 218 -15.72 -4.63 -4.83
CA ALA A 218 -16.29 -4.95 -6.13
C ALA A 218 -15.79 -6.30 -6.68
N SER A 219 -14.52 -6.66 -6.46
CA SER A 219 -13.97 -7.97 -6.89
C SER A 219 -14.63 -9.19 -6.26
N ARG A 220 -15.45 -9.02 -5.21
CA ARG A 220 -16.13 -10.13 -4.53
C ARG A 220 -17.44 -10.55 -5.20
N GLY A 221 -18.00 -9.75 -6.10
CA GLY A 221 -19.25 -10.08 -6.80
C GLY A 221 -20.48 -10.11 -5.89
N PRO A 222 -21.52 -10.91 -6.22
CA PRO A 222 -22.84 -10.89 -5.58
C PRO A 222 -22.90 -11.62 -4.22
N VAL A 223 -21.91 -11.38 -3.35
CA VAL A 223 -21.80 -12.07 -2.05
C VAL A 223 -22.43 -11.30 -0.89
N TYR A 224 -22.93 -10.09 -1.15
CA TYR A 224 -23.48 -9.23 -0.10
C TYR A 224 -24.98 -9.47 0.09
N GLU A 225 -25.41 -9.49 1.34
CA GLU A 225 -26.84 -9.42 1.68
C GLU A 225 -27.37 -8.00 1.45
N GLU A 226 -28.65 -7.87 1.10
CA GLU A 226 -29.33 -6.58 0.89
C GLU A 226 -29.07 -5.59 2.02
N LYS A 227 -29.24 -6.01 3.27
CA LYS A 227 -29.01 -5.15 4.44
C LYS A 227 -27.56 -4.65 4.53
N THR A 228 -26.58 -5.46 4.15
CA THR A 228 -25.15 -5.11 4.21
C THR A 228 -24.75 -4.27 3.00
N ALA A 229 -25.36 -4.55 1.85
CA ALA A 229 -25.15 -3.84 0.61
C ALA A 229 -25.80 -2.45 0.64
N LEU A 230 -26.99 -2.29 1.23
CA LEU A 230 -27.78 -1.07 1.22
C LEU A 230 -27.68 -0.19 2.47
N ASN A 231 -27.10 -0.69 3.57
CA ASN A 231 -26.84 0.16 4.74
C ASN A 231 -25.66 1.10 4.48
N ALA A 232 -25.96 2.33 4.04
CA ALA A 232 -25.00 3.44 4.00
C ALA A 232 -24.72 3.93 5.43
N ALA A 233 -23.45 4.01 5.83
CA ALA A 233 -23.05 4.53 7.14
C ALA A 233 -23.10 6.07 7.23
N SER A 234 -23.35 6.78 6.13
CA SER A 234 -23.40 8.25 6.08
C SER A 234 -24.82 8.83 6.22
N ARG A 235 -24.91 10.05 6.77
CA ARG A 235 -26.16 10.82 6.97
C ARG A 235 -26.95 11.11 5.69
N ASP A 236 -26.35 10.85 4.52
CA ASP A 236 -26.89 11.22 3.20
C ASP A 236 -27.30 9.98 2.36
N GLY A 237 -27.20 8.77 2.94
CA GLY A 237 -27.79 7.55 2.38
C GLY A 237 -27.13 6.97 1.12
N ARG A 238 -25.93 7.41 0.74
CA ARG A 238 -25.27 6.99 -0.52
C ARG A 238 -23.80 6.58 -0.40
N ARG A 239 -23.19 6.60 0.79
CA ARG A 239 -21.74 6.34 0.95
C ARG A 239 -21.47 5.37 2.11
N TYR A 240 -20.54 4.42 1.90
CA TYR A 240 -20.18 3.37 2.86
C TYR A 240 -18.88 3.66 3.62
N HIS A 241 -18.00 4.49 3.03
CA HIS A 241 -16.86 5.15 3.66
C HIS A 241 -16.65 6.52 3.01
N ASP A 242 -15.73 7.33 3.55
CA ASP A 242 -15.44 8.67 3.02
C ASP A 242 -14.95 8.59 1.57
N ASN A 243 -15.47 9.46 0.70
CA ASN A 243 -15.19 9.51 -0.74
C ASN A 243 -15.49 8.21 -1.54
N CYS A 244 -16.38 7.31 -1.06
CA CYS A 244 -16.89 6.21 -1.93
C CYS A 244 -17.90 6.75 -2.96
N ASP A 245 -17.69 6.35 -4.20
CA ASP A 245 -18.57 6.47 -5.36
C ASP A 245 -19.14 5.11 -5.79
N CYS A 246 -18.92 4.07 -5.00
CA CYS A 246 -19.42 2.72 -5.25
C CYS A 246 -20.95 2.63 -5.07
N THR A 247 -21.65 1.94 -5.96
CA THR A 247 -23.06 1.58 -5.81
C THR A 247 -23.23 0.09 -5.53
N ALA A 248 -24.45 -0.32 -5.15
CA ALA A 248 -24.81 -1.72 -5.00
C ALA A 248 -25.91 -2.07 -6.00
N VAL A 249 -25.77 -3.23 -6.64
CA VAL A 249 -26.73 -3.74 -7.62
C VAL A 249 -27.17 -5.14 -7.23
N MET A 250 -28.46 -5.42 -7.42
CA MET A 250 -29.02 -6.73 -7.18
C MET A 250 -28.69 -7.62 -8.38
N VAL A 251 -28.07 -8.76 -8.11
CA VAL A 251 -27.72 -9.73 -9.15
C VAL A 251 -28.78 -10.82 -9.16
N VAL A 252 -29.49 -10.89 -10.29
CA VAL A 252 -30.51 -11.90 -10.55
C VAL A 252 -29.93 -12.93 -11.48
N LYS A 253 -30.03 -14.20 -11.08
CA LYS A 253 -29.52 -15.35 -11.82
C LYS A 253 -30.01 -15.36 -13.27
N GLY A 254 -29.09 -15.60 -14.21
CA GLY A 254 -29.36 -15.65 -15.64
C GLY A 254 -29.63 -14.30 -16.31
N LYS A 255 -29.55 -13.18 -15.58
CA LYS A 255 -29.71 -11.83 -16.13
C LYS A 255 -28.37 -11.09 -16.08
N PRO A 256 -28.01 -10.34 -17.15
CA PRO A 256 -26.88 -9.43 -17.08
C PRO A 256 -27.15 -8.35 -16.03
N TRP A 257 -26.09 -7.84 -15.42
CA TRP A 257 -26.17 -6.80 -14.39
C TRP A 257 -25.07 -5.75 -14.60
N ASP A 258 -25.37 -4.51 -14.19
CA ASP A 258 -24.46 -3.38 -14.39
C ASP A 258 -23.18 -3.57 -13.57
N GLY A 259 -22.01 -3.47 -14.22
CA GLY A 259 -20.71 -3.69 -13.55
C GLY A 259 -20.22 -5.13 -13.57
N GLN A 260 -20.91 -6.06 -14.24
CA GLN A 260 -20.49 -7.46 -14.35
C GLN A 260 -19.06 -7.63 -14.92
N GLU A 261 -18.76 -6.99 -16.06
CA GLU A 261 -17.44 -7.05 -16.71
C GLU A 261 -16.34 -6.46 -15.81
N GLN A 262 -16.65 -5.37 -15.10
CA GLN A 262 -15.74 -4.75 -14.15
C GLN A 262 -15.47 -5.67 -12.95
N TYR A 263 -16.49 -6.34 -12.43
CA TYR A 263 -16.34 -7.34 -11.39
C TYR A 263 -15.41 -8.47 -11.86
N GLU A 264 -15.61 -9.00 -13.07
CA GLU A 264 -14.80 -10.09 -13.64
C GLU A 264 -13.33 -9.65 -13.74
N ALA A 265 -13.05 -8.45 -14.27
CA ALA A 265 -11.69 -7.91 -14.35
C ALA A 265 -11.05 -7.71 -12.96
N LEU A 266 -11.78 -7.17 -11.99
CA LEU A 266 -11.29 -6.97 -10.62
C LEU A 266 -11.11 -8.29 -9.87
N GLN A 267 -11.96 -9.28 -10.15
CA GLN A 267 -11.86 -10.62 -9.63
C GLN A 267 -10.61 -11.31 -10.18
N ASP A 268 -10.32 -11.20 -11.48
CA ASP A 268 -9.09 -11.69 -12.10
C ASP A 268 -7.85 -11.02 -11.50
N LEU A 269 -7.91 -9.71 -11.27
CA LEU A 269 -6.85 -8.99 -10.60
C LEU A 269 -6.64 -9.46 -9.16
N TRP A 270 -7.73 -9.70 -8.41
CA TRP A 270 -7.69 -10.25 -7.06
C TRP A 270 -7.12 -11.67 -7.04
N TYR A 271 -7.55 -12.53 -7.96
CA TYR A 271 -7.05 -13.89 -8.09
C TYR A 271 -5.59 -13.94 -8.51
N SER A 272 -5.17 -13.11 -9.46
CA SER A 272 -3.76 -13.02 -9.82
C SER A 272 -2.92 -12.51 -8.65
N ALA A 273 -3.42 -11.54 -7.87
CA ALA A 273 -2.76 -11.07 -6.65
C ALA A 273 -2.69 -12.16 -5.57
N ASP A 274 -3.66 -13.06 -5.51
CA ASP A 274 -3.66 -14.16 -4.55
C ASP A 274 -2.70 -15.28 -4.95
N PHE A 275 -2.78 -15.69 -6.22
CA PHE A 275 -2.25 -16.96 -6.72
C PHE A 275 -1.01 -16.84 -7.59
N GLN A 276 -0.74 -15.66 -8.14
CA GLN A 276 0.41 -15.40 -9.00
C GLN A 276 1.25 -14.25 -8.45
N PRO A 277 1.67 -14.29 -7.17
CA PRO A 277 2.58 -13.27 -6.67
C PRO A 277 3.84 -13.28 -7.52
N THR A 278 4.21 -12.11 -8.05
CA THR A 278 5.45 -11.96 -8.82
C THR A 278 6.65 -12.06 -7.88
N ASP A 279 7.81 -12.43 -8.41
CA ASP A 279 9.04 -12.43 -7.63
C ASP A 279 9.29 -11.05 -7.00
N GLU A 280 9.01 -9.96 -7.74
CA GLU A 280 9.07 -8.58 -7.25
C GLU A 280 8.17 -8.33 -6.02
N GLU A 281 6.93 -8.81 -6.03
CA GLU A 281 6.00 -8.58 -4.91
C GLU A 281 6.34 -9.44 -3.68
N ILE A 282 6.81 -10.68 -3.91
CA ILE A 282 7.33 -11.54 -2.85
C ILE A 282 8.57 -10.89 -2.23
N TYR A 283 9.42 -10.33 -3.09
CA TYR A 283 10.67 -9.66 -2.75
C TYR A 283 10.45 -8.36 -1.97
N ASN A 284 9.51 -7.51 -2.40
CA ASN A 284 9.03 -6.33 -1.66
C ASN A 284 8.24 -6.73 -0.39
N GLY A 285 7.95 -8.03 -0.24
CA GLY A 285 7.24 -8.66 0.86
C GLY A 285 5.85 -8.08 1.07
N LEU A 286 5.11 -7.97 -0.03
CA LEU A 286 3.66 -7.84 -0.04
C LEU A 286 3.09 -9.24 0.28
N LEU A 287 2.85 -9.50 1.57
CA LEU A 287 2.60 -10.85 2.06
C LEU A 287 1.14 -11.27 1.88
N SER A 288 0.22 -10.31 1.97
CA SER A 288 -1.21 -10.55 1.82
C SER A 288 -1.69 -10.31 0.39
N THR A 289 -2.74 -11.03 0.01
CA THR A 289 -3.51 -10.82 -1.21
C THR A 289 -3.96 -9.38 -1.36
N GLN A 290 -4.40 -8.77 -0.25
CA GLN A 290 -4.84 -7.37 -0.21
C GLN A 290 -3.71 -6.40 -0.57
N GLU A 291 -2.51 -6.57 0.01
CA GLU A 291 -1.35 -5.70 -0.30
C GLU A 291 -0.96 -5.79 -1.78
N ARG A 292 -0.93 -7.01 -2.35
CA ARG A 292 -0.63 -7.22 -3.77
C ARG A 292 -1.73 -6.67 -4.68
N PHE A 293 -2.99 -6.92 -4.33
CA PHE A 293 -4.13 -6.37 -5.07
C PHE A 293 -4.10 -4.84 -5.09
N TYR A 294 -3.84 -4.20 -3.95
CA TYR A 294 -3.75 -2.74 -3.86
C TYR A 294 -2.59 -2.23 -4.71
N HIS A 295 -1.42 -2.87 -4.65
CA HIS A 295 -0.26 -2.53 -5.44
C HIS A 295 -0.55 -2.60 -6.95
N ARG A 296 -1.15 -3.70 -7.42
CA ARG A 296 -1.46 -3.89 -8.85
C ARG A 296 -2.57 -2.97 -9.33
N TYR A 297 -3.66 -2.85 -8.59
CA TYR A 297 -4.80 -2.02 -8.95
C TYR A 297 -4.40 -0.54 -9.10
N ARG A 298 -3.57 -0.03 -8.18
CA ARG A 298 -3.02 1.33 -8.28
C ARG A 298 -2.14 1.53 -9.50
N ARG A 299 -1.35 0.51 -9.89
CA ARG A 299 -0.49 0.56 -11.08
C ARG A 299 -1.30 0.54 -12.37
N GLU A 300 -2.38 -0.25 -12.42
CA GLU A 300 -3.29 -0.32 -13.56
C GLU A 300 -4.13 0.95 -13.74
N GLN A 301 -4.58 1.54 -12.63
CA GLN A 301 -5.39 2.76 -12.65
C GLN A 301 -4.57 4.05 -12.58
N GLN A 302 -3.25 3.96 -12.40
CA GLN A 302 -2.36 5.10 -12.08
C GLN A 302 -2.81 5.88 -10.81
N ILE A 303 -3.61 5.28 -9.91
CA ILE A 303 -4.19 5.92 -8.71
C ILE A 303 -3.24 5.84 -7.51
N PRO A 304 -2.71 6.97 -7.00
CA PRO A 304 -1.80 6.98 -5.86
C PRO A 304 -2.52 6.91 -4.48
N PRO A 305 -1.85 6.44 -3.40
CA PRO A 305 -2.46 6.27 -2.06
C PRO A 305 -2.50 7.54 -1.20
N HIS A 306 -3.63 7.85 -0.53
CA HIS A 306 -3.72 8.95 0.45
C HIS A 306 -4.18 8.51 1.87
N PRO A 307 -3.46 8.94 2.94
CA PRO A 307 -3.89 10.00 3.89
C PRO A 307 -2.75 11.00 4.28
N GLY A 308 -3.05 12.28 4.61
CA GLY A 308 -2.03 13.25 5.09
C GLY A 308 -2.29 14.75 4.92
N ILE A 309 -3.21 15.16 4.05
CA ILE A 309 -3.57 16.58 3.84
C ILE A 309 -5.01 16.77 4.31
N THR A 310 -5.23 17.76 5.17
CA THR A 310 -6.56 18.12 5.66
C THR A 310 -6.90 19.56 5.32
N LEU A 311 -8.19 19.80 5.08
CA LEU A 311 -8.76 21.15 4.96
C LEU A 311 -9.18 21.74 6.32
N ASP A 312 -9.19 20.93 7.39
CA ASP A 312 -9.75 21.31 8.69
C ASP A 312 -8.67 21.63 9.73
N GLN A 313 -8.88 22.67 10.53
CA GLN A 313 -7.86 23.29 11.39
C GLN A 313 -7.60 22.55 12.72
N ASN A 314 -8.17 21.37 12.95
CA ASN A 314 -8.32 20.86 14.32
C ASN A 314 -8.03 19.36 14.52
N GLU A 315 -6.87 18.86 14.07
CA GLU A 315 -6.33 17.61 14.62
C GLU A 315 -4.82 17.72 14.89
N LYS A 316 -4.46 17.77 16.17
CA LYS A 316 -3.07 17.89 16.61
C LYS A 316 -2.30 16.60 16.33
N GLY A 317 -1.26 16.71 15.49
CA GLY A 317 -0.07 15.85 15.60
C GLY A 317 0.49 15.26 14.30
N SER A 318 -0.24 15.31 13.18
CA SER A 318 0.14 14.48 12.01
C SER A 318 -0.14 15.06 10.61
N ALA A 319 -0.98 16.09 10.45
CA ALA A 319 -1.49 16.52 9.14
C ALA A 319 -0.94 17.88 8.68
N VAL A 320 -0.66 18.01 7.38
CA VAL A 320 -0.34 19.26 6.70
C VAL A 320 -1.65 19.93 6.26
N VAL A 321 -1.77 21.26 6.42
CA VAL A 321 -3.04 21.99 6.23
C VAL A 321 -2.92 22.98 5.09
N ILE A 322 -3.88 23.05 4.17
CA ILE A 322 -3.89 24.12 3.16
C ILE A 322 -4.36 25.42 3.82
N PRO A 323 -3.56 26.52 3.80
CA PRO A 323 -3.98 27.79 4.40
C PRO A 323 -5.28 28.31 3.76
N PRO A 324 -6.28 28.77 4.54
CA PRO A 324 -7.56 29.22 3.99
C PRO A 324 -7.46 30.41 3.02
N ASP A 325 -6.48 31.30 3.23
CA ASP A 325 -6.18 32.42 2.35
C ASP A 325 -5.62 31.95 1.00
N VAL A 326 -4.74 30.93 1.02
CA VAL A 326 -4.25 30.32 -0.22
C VAL A 326 -5.39 29.63 -0.96
N LEU A 327 -6.22 28.86 -0.25
CA LEU A 327 -7.37 28.19 -0.83
C LEU A 327 -8.31 29.19 -1.49
N ALA A 328 -8.66 30.29 -0.81
CA ALA A 328 -9.55 31.32 -1.35
C ALA A 328 -9.03 32.03 -2.61
N GLU A 329 -7.72 31.98 -2.89
CA GLU A 329 -7.14 32.56 -4.10
C GLU A 329 -7.15 31.60 -5.30
N VAL A 330 -7.18 30.28 -5.06
CA VAL A 330 -7.03 29.24 -6.11
C VAL A 330 -8.27 28.39 -6.29
N ASP A 331 -9.19 28.44 -5.34
CA ASP A 331 -10.49 27.79 -5.34
C ASP A 331 -11.57 28.84 -5.67
N ASP A 332 -12.12 28.74 -6.88
CA ASP A 332 -13.21 29.59 -7.36
C ASP A 332 -14.60 29.16 -6.85
N GLY A 333 -14.63 28.17 -5.94
CA GLY A 333 -15.85 27.56 -5.42
C GLY A 333 -16.37 26.38 -6.27
N GLY A 334 -15.55 25.87 -7.21
CA GLY A 334 -15.82 24.74 -8.08
C GLY A 334 -15.51 23.35 -7.49
N ASP A 335 -15.26 22.39 -8.38
CA ASP A 335 -14.92 21.01 -8.02
C ASP A 335 -13.53 20.93 -7.38
N ARG A 336 -13.47 20.33 -6.18
CA ARG A 336 -12.24 20.12 -5.39
C ARG A 336 -11.67 18.71 -5.53
N SER A 337 -12.07 17.97 -6.57
CA SER A 337 -11.55 16.64 -6.91
C SER A 337 -10.01 16.60 -6.96
N TRP A 338 -9.36 17.69 -7.40
CA TRP A 338 -7.90 17.84 -7.39
C TRP A 338 -7.24 17.62 -6.03
N LEU A 339 -7.96 17.73 -4.91
CA LEU A 339 -7.41 17.42 -3.58
C LEU A 339 -7.03 15.93 -3.45
N ALA A 340 -7.69 15.04 -4.20
CA ALA A 340 -7.34 13.62 -4.28
C ALA A 340 -5.94 13.40 -4.87
N ASN A 341 -5.45 14.35 -5.67
CA ASN A 341 -4.12 14.33 -6.26
C ASN A 341 -3.04 14.86 -5.33
N MET A 342 -3.35 15.16 -4.07
CA MET A 342 -2.36 15.64 -3.12
C MET A 342 -2.16 14.65 -1.99
N SER A 343 -0.98 14.62 -1.41
CA SER A 343 -0.70 13.90 -0.17
C SER A 343 0.52 14.44 0.55
N ALA A 344 0.77 13.98 1.78
CA ALA A 344 1.91 14.42 2.56
C ALA A 344 2.43 13.32 3.50
N ASP A 345 3.73 13.31 3.73
CA ASP A 345 4.35 12.57 4.83
C ASP A 345 3.78 13.05 6.17
N ILE A 346 3.63 12.12 7.13
CA ILE A 346 3.23 12.47 8.50
C ILE A 346 4.32 13.35 9.13
N GLY A 347 3.94 14.57 9.49
CA GLY A 347 4.86 15.58 10.03
C GLY A 347 5.76 16.23 8.96
N ALA A 348 5.35 16.22 7.70
CA ALA A 348 5.91 17.11 6.69
C ALA A 348 5.82 18.57 7.14
N HIS A 349 6.79 19.37 6.71
CA HIS A 349 6.80 20.80 7.00
C HIS A 349 5.66 21.48 6.25
N GLN A 350 5.07 22.48 6.89
CA GLN A 350 4.04 23.31 6.29
C GLN A 350 4.66 24.14 5.15
N PRO A 351 4.25 23.94 3.88
CA PRO A 351 4.77 24.74 2.77
C PRO A 351 4.40 26.22 2.90
N GLU A 352 5.23 27.07 2.31
CA GLU A 352 4.96 28.50 2.19
C GLU A 352 3.79 28.75 1.23
N SER A 353 3.08 29.88 1.38
CA SER A 353 1.86 30.18 0.60
C SER A 353 2.06 30.12 -0.92
N HIS A 354 3.27 30.40 -1.41
CA HIS A 354 3.58 30.37 -2.83
C HIS A 354 3.93 28.98 -3.35
N GLU A 355 4.42 28.08 -2.49
CA GLU A 355 4.67 26.67 -2.82
C GLU A 355 3.34 25.93 -2.90
N TRP A 356 2.42 26.21 -1.96
CA TRP A 356 1.05 25.71 -2.03
C TRP A 356 0.35 26.06 -3.34
N LYS A 357 0.48 27.31 -3.81
CA LYS A 357 -0.11 27.72 -5.08
C LYS A 357 0.44 26.93 -6.26
N THR A 358 1.73 26.61 -6.25
CA THR A 358 2.35 25.74 -7.26
C THR A 358 1.81 24.31 -7.16
N PHE A 359 1.78 23.72 -5.96
CA PHE A 359 1.30 22.35 -5.74
C PHE A 359 -0.18 22.15 -6.11
N ILE A 360 -1.03 23.09 -5.70
CA ILE A 360 -2.46 23.03 -6.01
C ILE A 360 -2.67 23.10 -7.53
N ARG A 361 -1.90 23.93 -8.21
CA ARG A 361 -2.05 24.10 -9.66
C ARG A 361 -1.55 22.90 -10.45
N LEU A 362 -0.49 22.24 -9.99
CA LEU A 362 -0.06 20.94 -10.51
C LEU A 362 -1.16 19.88 -10.29
N ALA A 363 -1.75 19.83 -9.09
CA ALA A 363 -2.84 18.91 -8.77
C ALA A 363 -4.11 19.14 -9.60
N GLN A 364 -4.44 20.42 -9.87
CA GLN A 364 -5.52 20.83 -10.77
C GLN A 364 -5.26 20.43 -12.22
N ASN A 365 -3.99 20.37 -12.63
CA ASN A 365 -3.57 19.86 -13.93
C ASN A 365 -3.47 18.32 -13.96
N GLY A 366 -3.87 17.64 -12.89
CA GLY A 366 -3.95 16.17 -12.81
C GLY A 366 -2.68 15.49 -12.29
N HIS A 367 -1.66 16.26 -11.89
CA HIS A 367 -0.44 15.69 -11.33
C HIS A 367 -0.62 15.26 -9.88
N TYR A 368 -0.05 14.12 -9.51
CA TYR A 368 0.00 13.72 -8.12
C TYR A 368 1.15 14.39 -7.36
N VAL A 369 0.82 15.18 -6.35
CA VAL A 369 1.78 15.90 -5.51
C VAL A 369 1.86 15.27 -4.12
N HIS A 370 3.01 14.71 -3.76
CA HIS A 370 3.28 14.20 -2.42
C HIS A 370 4.33 15.06 -1.70
N LEU A 371 3.89 15.78 -0.67
CA LEU A 371 4.73 16.61 0.18
C LEU A 371 5.64 15.75 1.05
N ARG A 372 6.93 15.99 0.97
CA ARG A 372 7.93 15.22 1.72
C ARG A 372 8.20 15.84 3.09
N LYS A 373 8.54 15.00 4.06
CA LYS A 373 9.16 15.47 5.30
C LYS A 373 10.64 15.74 5.07
N VAL A 374 10.97 17.01 4.88
CA VAL A 374 12.36 17.47 4.75
C VAL A 374 13.06 17.32 6.11
N SER A 375 14.15 16.54 6.18
CA SER A 375 15.08 16.53 7.33
C SER A 375 15.99 17.77 7.27
N ASP A 376 16.88 18.00 8.25
CA ASP A 376 17.68 19.23 8.42
C ASP A 376 18.60 19.65 7.22
N LEU A 377 18.49 19.00 6.05
CA LEU A 377 19.20 19.28 4.80
C LEU A 377 18.24 19.82 3.72
N THR A 378 18.63 20.90 3.02
CA THR A 378 17.94 21.40 1.82
C THR A 378 17.80 20.28 0.78
N SER A 379 16.57 19.88 0.48
CA SER A 379 16.27 18.73 -0.39
C SER A 379 15.09 19.05 -1.32
N PRO A 380 14.92 18.31 -2.43
CA PRO A 380 13.80 18.50 -3.35
C PRO A 380 12.44 18.42 -2.65
N ASP A 381 11.52 19.31 -3.04
CA ASP A 381 10.34 19.64 -2.27
C ASP A 381 9.31 18.50 -2.19
N VAL A 382 9.07 17.80 -3.31
CA VAL A 382 7.95 16.85 -3.44
C VAL A 382 8.32 15.61 -4.24
N TRP A 383 7.49 14.58 -4.14
CA TRP A 383 7.33 13.62 -5.24
C TRP A 383 6.20 14.11 -6.13
N LEU A 384 6.48 14.33 -7.41
CA LEU A 384 5.50 14.67 -8.43
C LEU A 384 5.36 13.45 -9.36
N ASP A 385 4.20 12.82 -9.40
CA ASP A 385 3.95 11.56 -10.14
C ASP A 385 4.98 10.46 -9.84
N GLY A 386 5.44 10.39 -8.59
CA GLY A 386 6.49 9.44 -8.18
C GLY A 386 7.92 9.83 -8.57
N VAL A 387 8.12 11.00 -9.20
CA VAL A 387 9.44 11.54 -9.56
C VAL A 387 9.87 12.60 -8.55
N LEU A 388 11.11 12.50 -8.08
CA LEU A 388 11.66 13.46 -7.13
C LEU A 388 11.80 14.83 -7.78
N THR A 389 11.11 15.81 -7.23
CA THR A 389 10.90 17.09 -7.90
C THR A 389 11.20 18.28 -6.99
N GLU A 390 12.02 19.19 -7.51
CA GLU A 390 12.22 20.52 -6.93
C GLU A 390 11.26 21.51 -7.61
N CYS A 391 10.46 22.23 -6.84
CA CYS A 391 9.57 23.26 -7.32
C CYS A 391 10.16 24.65 -7.06
N LYS A 392 10.21 25.49 -8.09
CA LYS A 392 10.58 26.90 -7.95
C LYS A 392 9.52 27.79 -8.56
N ALA A 393 9.24 28.91 -7.89
CA ALA A 393 8.34 29.95 -8.39
C ALA A 393 9.12 31.27 -8.59
N PRO A 394 9.79 31.48 -9.75
CA PRO A 394 10.64 32.64 -9.97
C PRO A 394 9.89 33.97 -9.83
N LYS A 395 10.45 34.91 -9.03
CA LYS A 395 9.86 36.25 -8.81
C LYS A 395 10.64 37.42 -9.44
N GLY A 396 11.86 37.19 -9.90
CA GLY A 396 12.75 38.26 -10.41
C GLY A 396 12.69 38.42 -11.94
N GLY A 397 12.85 39.66 -12.44
CA GLY A 397 12.89 39.95 -13.88
C GLY A 397 14.27 40.03 -14.51
N SER A 398 15.33 39.62 -13.80
CA SER A 398 16.71 39.75 -14.29
C SER A 398 17.08 38.65 -15.28
N LYS A 399 18.08 38.91 -16.13
CA LYS A 399 18.66 37.90 -17.04
C LYS A 399 19.23 36.64 -16.35
N ASN A 400 19.45 36.68 -15.03
CA ASN A 400 20.01 35.57 -14.26
C ASN A 400 18.94 34.80 -13.47
N THR A 401 17.68 35.24 -13.48
CA THR A 401 16.63 34.67 -12.62
C THR A 401 16.49 33.16 -12.85
N ILE A 402 16.32 32.72 -14.10
CA ILE A 402 16.12 31.31 -14.43
C ILE A 402 17.37 30.50 -14.08
N ALA A 403 18.56 30.96 -14.49
CA ALA A 403 19.82 30.27 -14.20
C ALA A 403 20.10 30.11 -12.68
N ASN A 404 19.68 31.07 -11.86
CA ASN A 404 19.80 30.98 -10.40
C ASN A 404 18.86 29.92 -9.82
N ASN A 405 17.60 29.83 -10.28
CA ASN A 405 16.66 28.79 -9.85
C ASN A 405 17.17 27.39 -10.24
N PHE A 406 17.67 27.21 -11.47
CA PHE A 406 18.32 25.96 -11.89
C PHE A 406 19.55 25.62 -11.05
N LYS A 407 20.34 26.62 -10.64
CA LYS A 407 21.51 26.42 -9.78
C LYS A 407 21.10 25.97 -8.38
N GLU A 408 20.09 26.60 -7.80
CA GLU A 408 19.55 26.20 -6.49
C GLU A 408 18.96 24.79 -6.55
N ALA A 409 18.14 24.48 -7.55
CA ALA A 409 17.59 23.14 -7.75
C ALA A 409 18.71 22.09 -7.88
N LYS A 410 19.70 22.34 -8.74
CA LYS A 410 20.86 21.45 -8.87
C LYS A 410 21.58 21.23 -7.54
N ASN A 411 21.74 22.29 -6.73
CA ASN A 411 22.39 22.18 -5.43
C ASN A 411 21.55 21.35 -4.45
N ASN A 412 20.22 21.54 -4.43
CA ASN A 412 19.29 20.77 -3.61
C ASN A 412 19.26 19.28 -3.97
N PHE A 413 19.35 18.97 -5.27
CA PHE A 413 19.58 17.58 -5.71
C PHE A 413 20.98 17.06 -5.35
N GLY A 414 21.98 17.95 -5.28
CA GLY A 414 23.35 17.61 -4.90
C GLY A 414 23.50 17.26 -3.41
N SER A 415 22.68 17.85 -2.54
CA SER A 415 22.58 17.47 -1.12
C SER A 415 21.80 16.18 -0.88
N PHE A 416 21.12 15.67 -1.90
CA PHE A 416 20.44 14.38 -1.89
C PHE A 416 21.36 13.30 -2.50
N GLU A 417 22.49 13.02 -1.83
CA GLU A 417 23.54 12.10 -2.30
C GLU A 417 23.01 10.67 -2.52
N GLY A 418 23.43 10.03 -3.61
CA GLY A 418 23.09 8.64 -3.92
C GLY A 418 21.81 8.42 -4.74
N TYR A 419 21.02 9.46 -5.01
CA TYR A 419 19.83 9.33 -5.86
C TYR A 419 20.18 9.24 -7.35
N ASN A 420 19.84 8.09 -7.95
CA ASN A 420 20.04 7.76 -9.37
C ASN A 420 18.75 7.81 -10.21
N GLY A 421 17.64 8.27 -9.64
CA GLY A 421 16.38 8.46 -10.37
C GLY A 421 16.35 9.78 -11.16
N VAL A 422 15.24 10.00 -11.87
CA VAL A 422 14.99 11.21 -12.67
C VAL A 422 14.97 12.44 -11.77
N LYS A 423 15.85 13.41 -12.05
CA LYS A 423 15.92 14.70 -11.33
C LYS A 423 15.10 15.73 -12.06
N GLN A 424 13.90 15.99 -11.54
CA GLN A 424 12.93 16.88 -12.16
C GLN A 424 12.89 18.25 -11.47
N ILE A 425 12.76 19.32 -12.25
CA ILE A 425 12.48 20.66 -11.74
C ILE A 425 11.15 21.18 -12.31
N VAL A 426 10.28 21.71 -11.45
CA VAL A 426 9.12 22.50 -11.84
C VAL A 426 9.46 23.98 -11.72
N LEU A 427 9.11 24.76 -12.76
CA LEU A 427 9.21 26.21 -12.77
C LEU A 427 7.82 26.85 -12.92
N ASP A 428 7.25 27.28 -11.79
CA ASP A 428 6.01 28.07 -11.75
C ASP A 428 6.26 29.52 -12.11
N CYS A 429 5.95 29.84 -13.36
CA CYS A 429 6.21 31.14 -13.98
C CYS A 429 5.16 32.20 -13.60
N ASN A 430 4.14 31.86 -12.81
CA ASN A 430 3.02 32.76 -12.51
C ASN A 430 3.48 34.07 -11.84
N ARG A 431 4.50 33.99 -10.99
CA ARG A 431 5.04 35.14 -10.23
C ARG A 431 6.16 35.88 -10.98
N CYS A 432 6.56 35.40 -12.15
CA CYS A 432 7.69 35.97 -12.86
C CYS A 432 7.24 37.18 -13.71
N PRO A 433 7.89 38.36 -13.59
CA PRO A 433 7.53 39.52 -14.40
C PRO A 433 7.94 39.39 -15.88
N ILE A 434 8.75 38.38 -16.23
CA ILE A 434 9.18 38.11 -17.61
C ILE A 434 7.98 37.57 -18.41
N ASP A 435 7.91 37.95 -19.69
CA ASP A 435 6.90 37.43 -20.62
C ASP A 435 7.01 35.91 -20.83
N SER A 436 5.88 35.23 -21.04
CA SER A 436 5.82 33.76 -21.16
C SER A 436 6.63 33.23 -22.36
N GLU A 437 6.66 33.94 -23.49
CA GLU A 437 7.45 33.48 -24.64
C GLU A 437 8.95 33.58 -24.35
N GLN A 438 9.35 34.66 -23.67
CA GLN A 438 10.74 34.88 -23.29
C GLN A 438 11.18 33.91 -22.19
N ILE A 439 10.31 33.59 -21.22
CA ILE A 439 10.65 32.68 -20.12
C ILE A 439 10.89 31.26 -20.61
N VAL A 440 10.07 30.76 -21.55
CA VAL A 440 10.25 29.44 -22.17
C VAL A 440 11.59 29.36 -22.89
N LYS A 441 11.92 30.38 -23.70
CA LYS A 441 13.23 30.46 -24.40
C LYS A 441 14.40 30.46 -23.42
N ASP A 442 14.29 31.21 -22.32
CA ASP A 442 15.34 31.26 -21.31
C ASP A 442 15.49 29.93 -20.55
N ILE A 443 14.39 29.24 -20.28
CA ILE A 443 14.38 27.91 -19.66
C ILE A 443 14.99 26.88 -20.61
N GLN A 444 14.56 26.82 -21.87
CA GLN A 444 15.11 25.92 -22.90
C GLN A 444 16.63 26.12 -23.06
N ARG A 445 17.08 27.39 -23.16
CA ARG A 445 18.51 27.71 -23.27
C ARG A 445 19.29 27.31 -22.01
N THR A 446 18.69 27.51 -20.83
CA THR A 446 19.33 27.15 -19.55
C THR A 446 19.40 25.64 -19.39
N PHE A 447 18.34 24.91 -19.73
CA PHE A 447 18.28 23.46 -19.68
C PHE A 447 19.27 22.83 -20.68
N ALA A 448 19.39 23.35 -21.90
CA ALA A 448 20.39 22.87 -22.87
C ALA A 448 21.85 23.08 -22.41
N ASN A 449 22.11 23.90 -21.39
CA ASN A 449 23.47 24.18 -20.93
C ASN A 449 24.09 22.95 -20.22
N PRO A 450 25.30 22.50 -20.61
CA PRO A 450 25.97 21.35 -19.98
C PRO A 450 26.15 21.46 -18.47
N ARG A 451 26.16 22.68 -17.91
CA ARG A 451 26.24 22.92 -16.47
C ARG A 451 25.11 22.26 -15.68
N TYR A 452 23.94 22.06 -16.30
CA TYR A 452 22.73 21.52 -15.66
C TYR A 452 22.36 20.13 -16.19
N VAL A 453 23.32 19.41 -16.81
CA VAL A 453 23.11 18.04 -17.34
C VAL A 453 22.66 17.02 -16.31
N SER A 454 22.86 17.31 -15.03
CA SER A 454 22.37 16.49 -13.91
C SER A 454 20.88 16.66 -13.61
N LEU A 455 20.16 17.51 -14.34
CA LEU A 455 18.71 17.62 -14.29
C LEU A 455 18.16 17.00 -15.57
N ASP A 456 17.29 16.01 -15.41
CA ASP A 456 16.82 15.14 -16.48
C ASP A 456 15.55 15.67 -17.14
N GLN A 457 14.74 16.41 -16.38
CA GLN A 457 13.44 16.91 -16.81
C GLN A 457 13.10 18.28 -16.22
N VAL A 458 12.38 19.11 -17.00
CA VAL A 458 11.83 20.40 -16.59
C VAL A 458 10.35 20.44 -16.95
N ILE A 459 9.51 20.77 -15.98
CA ILE A 459 8.10 21.14 -16.20
C ILE A 459 7.98 22.66 -16.05
N ILE A 460 7.42 23.32 -17.05
CA ILE A 460 7.21 24.76 -17.09
C ILE A 460 5.73 25.03 -16.90
N LEU A 461 5.34 25.62 -15.77
CA LEU A 461 3.96 26.00 -15.50
C LEU A 461 3.78 27.48 -15.88
N LEU A 462 3.14 27.73 -17.02
CA LEU A 462 3.00 29.05 -17.66
C LEU A 462 1.86 29.86 -17.08
N LYS A 463 1.96 31.20 -17.03
CA LYS A 463 1.00 32.10 -16.36
C LYS A 463 -0.50 31.82 -16.61
N ASN A 464 -0.86 31.34 -17.78
CA ASN A 464 -2.23 31.00 -18.20
C ASN A 464 -2.75 29.65 -17.65
N GLY A 465 -1.94 28.89 -16.91
CA GLY A 465 -2.31 27.58 -16.35
C GLY A 465 -1.75 26.39 -17.13
N SER A 466 -1.35 26.57 -18.39
CA SER A 466 -0.83 25.48 -19.22
C SER A 466 0.59 25.07 -18.86
N GLU A 467 0.95 23.85 -19.23
CA GLU A 467 2.25 23.27 -18.94
C GLU A 467 3.02 22.89 -20.21
N GLU A 468 4.34 23.02 -20.14
CA GLU A 468 5.26 22.47 -21.14
C GLU A 468 6.31 21.59 -20.45
N VAL A 469 6.66 20.46 -21.07
CA VAL A 469 7.63 19.51 -20.54
C VAL A 469 8.85 19.43 -21.46
N LEU A 470 10.05 19.53 -20.87
CA LEU A 470 11.33 19.33 -21.54
C LEU A 470 12.08 18.18 -20.87
N SER A 471 12.51 17.20 -21.64
CA SER A 471 13.27 16.03 -21.14
C SER A 471 14.56 15.84 -21.96
N ARG A 472 15.52 15.09 -21.41
CA ARG A 472 16.78 14.72 -22.08
C ARG A 472 16.82 13.27 -22.52
#